data_AF-K6V893-F1
#
_entry.id   AF-K6V893-F1
#
_cell.length_a   1.000
_cell.length_b   1.000
_cell.length_c   1.000
_cell.angle_alpha   90.00
_cell.angle_beta   90.00
_cell.angle_gamma   90.00
#
_symmetry.space_group_name_H-M   'P 1'
#
loop_
_entity.id
_entity.type
_entity.pdbx_description
1 polymer ?
#
loop_
_entity_poly.entity_id
_entity_poly.type
_entity_poly.pdbx_seq_one_letter_code
_entity_poly.pdbx_strand_id
1 'polypeptide(L)'
;MEKNILWVIFYNFLFILLAACKDSHRSKPSRLKHDNTLLPNYANLMRDDQNGQNSDKRGDNINNHNTNNNDQNNHNGNNDNSINSEYLKTSHLQNSSTIAHLNDHKITTKPARYSYIQRSKIYGLNPNNNKIENINNELHSVPNSFAQYFVYSNINRTIHKMGYISFFDEYNNIVTLSLPYHARVYGLMELKNYSVLYSELQHDVYSYFDPQIDKVFKGAEKNAIVCENNIVNLYNMVTRLENPEHYNNNRENYSKERNDYERQLASLHDCLLNNHKKNYKSIIYADAIFFDSLHHIHCYSQYKCSTRLYRDMLNISMRKIHEYELKKKDEAIDKFIKTYETAVDVMKKIKNELNPSFYSDMADFVIDEIEYIIEGLNAHSEKIDTASDFIKYLNKENVPNEISKNEIKTNYVGLAMHTGSFRFSTEHVKMLEEIFKSKEKILYDICSKFSNDLKNRITTLINSEYSSSNCSPIISTCEEAKKSLESLRTSSTKQLENRELNSKPEIAPVKKSYDEKMLKLEEAIKRAQEIINSVNVIIQFNTTETEAKKKETDNIPQYINALEKDKKLLEVIDSIKKQKQKISENSNKIKNFSEAANALKTEVEELKRGIDEDVKKILKLI
;
A
#
# COMPACT_ATOMS: atom_id res chain seq x y z
N MET A 1 -3.47 -36.41 -68.02
CA MET A 1 -4.67 -36.04 -67.22
C MET A 1 -4.79 -36.98 -66.00
N GLU A 2 -3.90 -36.98 -65.00
CA GLU A 2 -3.34 -35.83 -64.25
C GLU A 2 -4.36 -35.07 -63.38
N LYS A 3 -5.10 -35.82 -62.56
CA LYS A 3 -5.49 -35.39 -61.21
C LYS A 3 -5.35 -36.61 -60.30
N ASN A 4 -4.41 -36.56 -59.34
CA ASN A 4 -4.35 -37.35 -58.07
C ASN A 4 -2.94 -37.48 -57.46
N ILE A 5 -1.85 -37.21 -58.20
CA ILE A 5 -0.47 -37.35 -57.69
C ILE A 5 -0.21 -36.48 -56.45
N LEU A 6 -0.71 -35.23 -56.42
CA LEU A 6 -0.57 -34.33 -55.27
C LEU A 6 -1.24 -34.86 -53.98
N TRP A 7 -2.38 -35.53 -54.09
CA TRP A 7 -3.07 -36.13 -52.93
C TRP A 7 -2.33 -37.33 -52.36
N VAL A 8 -1.73 -38.16 -53.22
CA VAL A 8 -0.89 -39.31 -52.80
C VAL A 8 0.39 -38.83 -52.11
N ILE A 9 1.00 -37.74 -52.59
CA ILE A 9 2.16 -37.12 -51.94
C ILE A 9 1.76 -36.54 -50.57
N PHE A 10 0.64 -35.83 -50.47
CA PHE A 10 0.17 -35.21 -49.23
C PHE A 10 -0.10 -36.23 -48.12
N TYR A 11 -0.77 -37.35 -48.43
CA TYR A 11 -1.02 -38.41 -47.44
C TYR A 11 0.25 -39.13 -46.97
N ASN A 12 1.23 -39.34 -47.84
CA ASN A 12 2.51 -39.95 -47.44
C ASN A 12 3.32 -39.03 -46.52
N PHE A 13 3.33 -37.71 -46.74
CA PHE A 13 3.93 -36.76 -45.80
C PHE A 13 3.23 -36.74 -44.44
N LEU A 14 1.90 -36.87 -44.42
CA LEU A 14 1.10 -36.89 -43.19
C LEU A 14 1.39 -38.15 -42.34
N PHE A 15 1.59 -39.30 -42.97
CA PHE A 15 2.00 -40.53 -42.28
C PHE A 15 3.44 -40.48 -41.75
N ILE A 16 4.39 -39.89 -42.50
CA ILE A 16 5.78 -39.73 -42.04
C ILE A 16 5.86 -38.78 -40.84
N LEU A 17 5.05 -37.71 -40.81
CA LEU A 17 4.94 -36.79 -39.67
C LEU A 17 4.35 -37.45 -38.41
N LEU A 18 3.39 -38.37 -38.56
CA LEU A 18 2.78 -39.08 -37.43
C LEU A 18 3.67 -40.21 -36.86
N ALA A 19 4.59 -40.77 -37.66
CA ALA A 19 5.48 -41.84 -37.22
C ALA A 19 6.75 -41.36 -36.47
N ALA A 20 7.07 -40.06 -36.51
CA ALA A 20 8.33 -39.51 -36.00
C ALA A 20 8.29 -38.98 -34.55
N CYS A 21 7.11 -38.94 -33.91
CA CYS A 21 6.97 -38.47 -32.52
C CYS A 21 6.91 -39.62 -31.52
N LYS A 22 8.07 -40.22 -31.25
CA LYS A 22 8.32 -40.99 -30.02
C LYS A 22 9.60 -40.49 -29.34
N ASP A 23 9.49 -40.28 -28.03
CA ASP A 23 10.56 -40.00 -27.06
C ASP A 23 11.39 -38.71 -27.24
N SER A 24 11.09 -37.67 -26.45
CA SER A 24 11.95 -37.22 -25.32
C SER A 24 11.68 -35.79 -24.82
N HIS A 25 11.97 -35.53 -23.55
CA HIS A 25 11.89 -34.20 -22.90
C HIS A 25 13.03 -33.26 -23.33
N ARG A 26 12.75 -31.95 -23.52
CA ARG A 26 13.32 -30.84 -22.68
C ARG A 26 13.03 -29.41 -23.17
N SER A 27 12.53 -28.59 -22.24
CA SER A 27 12.84 -27.15 -21.98
C SER A 27 12.80 -26.05 -23.06
N LYS A 28 12.04 -24.99 -22.70
CA LYS A 28 12.04 -23.58 -23.14
C LYS A 28 11.38 -23.22 -24.48
N PRO A 29 10.54 -22.15 -24.51
CA PRO A 29 9.79 -21.75 -25.71
C PRO A 29 10.58 -20.76 -26.58
N SER A 30 10.40 -20.84 -27.89
CA SER A 30 10.81 -19.79 -28.83
C SER A 30 9.72 -19.59 -29.90
N ARG A 31 9.17 -18.37 -29.94
CA ARG A 31 8.28 -17.80 -30.97
C ARG A 31 7.10 -18.68 -31.44
N LEU A 32 5.93 -18.42 -30.87
CA LEU A 32 4.65 -18.77 -31.48
C LEU A 32 4.54 -18.13 -32.88
N LYS A 33 4.21 -18.96 -33.88
CA LYS A 33 3.70 -18.50 -35.17
C LYS A 33 2.27 -18.00 -34.98
N HIS A 34 1.84 -17.07 -35.82
CA HIS A 34 0.42 -16.70 -35.91
C HIS A 34 -0.43 -17.91 -36.28
N ASP A 35 -1.44 -18.21 -35.46
CA ASP A 35 -2.60 -19.02 -35.83
C ASP A 35 -3.85 -18.13 -35.91
N ASN A 36 -4.81 -18.55 -36.75
CA ASN A 36 -5.83 -17.67 -37.31
C ASN A 36 -6.88 -17.17 -36.30
N THR A 37 -7.16 -15.86 -36.36
CA THR A 37 -8.16 -15.16 -35.56
C THR A 37 -9.60 -15.37 -36.08
N LEU A 38 -10.42 -16.10 -35.32
CA LEU A 38 -11.88 -16.11 -35.47
C LEU A 38 -12.57 -16.13 -34.09
N LEU A 39 -12.51 -15.00 -33.37
CA LEU A 39 -13.40 -14.62 -32.26
C LEU A 39 -13.00 -13.18 -31.78
N PRO A 40 -13.86 -12.14 -31.90
CA PRO A 40 -13.43 -10.76 -31.65
C PRO A 40 -13.24 -10.37 -30.17
N ASN A 41 -13.81 -11.12 -29.23
CA ASN A 41 -14.04 -10.64 -27.85
C ASN A 41 -12.88 -10.86 -26.86
N TYR A 42 -11.69 -11.28 -27.32
CA TYR A 42 -10.53 -11.54 -26.44
C TYR A 42 -9.34 -10.59 -26.66
N ALA A 43 -9.38 -9.70 -27.67
CA ALA A 43 -8.28 -8.77 -27.94
C ALA A 43 -8.29 -7.53 -27.04
N ASN A 44 -9.46 -6.96 -26.72
CA ASN A 44 -9.56 -5.66 -26.06
C ASN A 44 -9.32 -5.66 -24.53
N LEU A 45 -8.78 -6.76 -23.97
CA LEU A 45 -8.33 -6.86 -22.57
C LEU A 45 -6.81 -7.04 -22.45
N MET A 46 -6.09 -7.08 -23.58
CA MET A 46 -4.63 -7.05 -23.63
C MET A 46 -4.22 -5.72 -24.28
N ARG A 47 -3.42 -4.92 -23.58
CA ARG A 47 -2.70 -3.81 -24.20
C ARG A 47 -1.32 -4.31 -24.62
N ASP A 48 -0.93 -4.05 -25.86
CA ASP A 48 0.43 -4.33 -26.33
C ASP A 48 1.48 -3.57 -25.50
N ASP A 49 2.53 -4.29 -25.13
CA ASP A 49 3.76 -3.72 -24.54
C ASP A 49 4.49 -2.84 -25.56
N GLN A 50 4.12 -1.57 -25.63
CA GLN A 50 4.92 -0.52 -26.26
C GLN A 50 5.06 0.69 -25.34
N ASN A 51 6.06 0.64 -24.47
CA ASN A 51 7.00 1.75 -24.23
C ASN A 51 8.23 1.25 -23.47
N GLY A 52 9.16 0.66 -24.22
CA GLY A 52 10.36 0.02 -23.68
C GLY A 52 11.53 -0.04 -24.64
N GLN A 53 11.80 1.01 -25.42
CA GLN A 53 13.09 1.16 -26.09
C GLN A 53 13.42 2.59 -26.52
N ASN A 54 14.67 2.99 -26.25
CA ASN A 54 15.28 4.23 -26.71
C ASN A 54 15.31 4.29 -28.25
N SER A 55 15.21 5.49 -28.82
CA SER A 55 15.81 5.76 -30.13
C SER A 55 16.49 7.13 -30.17
N ASP A 56 17.78 7.07 -30.52
CA ASP A 56 18.59 8.23 -30.83
C ASP A 56 18.23 8.83 -32.20
N LYS A 57 18.72 10.05 -32.43
CA LYS A 57 18.49 10.86 -33.64
C LYS A 57 18.75 10.13 -34.97
N ARG A 58 17.76 10.22 -35.88
CA ARG A 58 17.81 10.54 -37.33
C ARG A 58 16.41 10.23 -37.88
N GLY A 59 15.66 11.11 -38.53
CA GLY A 59 16.07 12.20 -39.40
C GLY A 59 15.78 11.81 -40.84
N ASP A 60 14.55 12.07 -41.32
CA ASP A 60 14.30 12.80 -42.57
C ASP A 60 12.79 13.04 -42.81
N ASN A 61 12.50 14.17 -43.45
CA ASN A 61 11.13 14.63 -43.79
C ASN A 61 10.59 13.92 -45.05
N ILE A 62 9.27 14.04 -45.31
CA ILE A 62 8.70 14.79 -46.46
C ILE A 62 7.16 14.65 -46.54
N ASN A 63 6.49 15.73 -46.11
CA ASN A 63 5.37 16.47 -46.72
C ASN A 63 4.14 15.83 -47.44
N ASN A 64 3.03 16.56 -47.22
CA ASN A 64 1.89 16.85 -48.12
C ASN A 64 0.75 15.81 -48.27
N HIS A 65 -0.52 16.20 -48.42
CA HIS A 65 -1.14 17.55 -48.44
C HIS A 65 -2.55 17.52 -47.82
N ASN A 66 -3.04 18.69 -47.40
CA ASN A 66 -4.35 18.91 -46.77
C ASN A 66 -5.38 19.55 -47.75
N THR A 67 -6.65 19.65 -47.29
CA THR A 67 -7.73 20.58 -47.72
C THR A 67 -8.43 20.46 -49.09
N ASN A 68 -9.78 20.29 -49.06
CA ASN A 68 -10.85 21.15 -49.66
C ASN A 68 -12.16 20.35 -49.91
N ASN A 69 -13.36 20.93 -50.02
CA ASN A 69 -14.06 21.99 -49.26
C ASN A 69 -15.57 21.98 -49.67
N ASN A 70 -16.42 22.66 -48.90
CA ASN A 70 -17.89 22.88 -49.02
C ASN A 70 -18.52 23.02 -50.43
N ASP A 71 -19.85 22.78 -50.57
CA ASP A 71 -20.87 23.86 -50.65
C ASP A 71 -22.36 23.40 -50.72
N GLN A 72 -23.28 24.36 -50.59
CA GLN A 72 -24.73 24.21 -50.32
C GLN A 72 -25.66 24.37 -51.56
N ASN A 73 -26.98 24.20 -51.30
CA ASN A 73 -28.18 24.58 -52.10
C ASN A 73 -28.78 23.47 -53.01
N ASN A 74 -30.09 23.20 -53.05
CA ASN A 74 -31.19 24.17 -53.24
C ASN A 74 -32.60 23.65 -52.83
N HIS A 75 -33.61 24.52 -52.84
CA HIS A 75 -35.03 24.25 -52.46
C HIS A 75 -35.99 23.89 -53.64
N ASN A 76 -37.20 23.41 -53.26
CA ASN A 76 -38.53 23.56 -53.92
C ASN A 76 -39.02 22.58 -55.03
N GLY A 77 -40.32 22.23 -54.96
CA GLY A 77 -41.14 21.90 -56.16
C GLY A 77 -42.24 20.82 -56.02
N ASN A 78 -43.46 21.21 -55.65
CA ASN A 78 -44.70 20.39 -55.52
C ASN A 78 -45.12 19.49 -56.71
N ASN A 79 -45.85 18.40 -56.39
CA ASN A 79 -47.21 18.04 -56.89
C ASN A 79 -47.53 16.55 -56.61
N ASP A 80 -48.78 16.07 -56.42
CA ASP A 80 -50.02 16.63 -55.87
C ASP A 80 -51.03 15.47 -55.60
N ASN A 81 -52.14 15.71 -54.88
CA ASN A 81 -53.28 14.78 -54.60
C ASN A 81 -52.99 13.56 -53.66
N SER A 82 -53.89 13.01 -52.82
CA SER A 82 -55.24 13.35 -52.30
C SER A 82 -55.70 12.16 -51.38
N ILE A 83 -56.59 12.19 -50.37
CA ILE A 83 -57.40 13.21 -49.65
C ILE A 83 -57.96 12.57 -48.34
N ASN A 84 -58.71 13.32 -47.50
CA ASN A 84 -59.41 12.96 -46.23
C ASN A 84 -58.52 12.78 -44.97
N SER A 85 -58.48 13.67 -43.96
CA SER A 85 -59.51 14.34 -43.11
C SER A 85 -60.14 13.38 -42.06
N GLU A 86 -60.25 13.71 -40.76
CA GLU A 86 -60.89 14.90 -40.18
C GLU A 86 -60.48 15.24 -38.70
N TYR A 87 -60.51 16.54 -38.35
CA TYR A 87 -60.68 17.21 -37.02
C TYR A 87 -59.67 16.95 -35.85
N LEU A 88 -58.88 17.94 -35.37
CA LEU A 88 -59.21 19.05 -34.43
C LEU A 88 -59.47 18.57 -32.98
N LYS A 89 -58.77 19.02 -31.91
CA LYS A 89 -58.41 20.40 -31.51
C LYS A 89 -57.23 20.47 -30.50
N THR A 90 -56.60 21.65 -30.40
CA THR A 90 -55.74 22.12 -29.28
C THR A 90 -56.61 22.46 -28.03
N SER A 91 -56.18 22.89 -26.84
CA SER A 91 -54.93 23.49 -26.32
C SER A 91 -55.02 23.68 -24.78
N HIS A 92 -53.87 23.65 -24.09
CA HIS A 92 -53.50 24.50 -22.92
C HIS A 92 -54.19 24.46 -21.53
N LEU A 93 -53.29 24.47 -20.51
CA LEU A 93 -53.31 25.17 -19.19
C LEU A 93 -53.86 24.54 -17.88
N GLN A 94 -52.95 24.54 -16.90
CA GLN A 94 -53.07 24.85 -15.45
C GLN A 94 -53.59 23.84 -14.39
N ASN A 95 -52.61 23.32 -13.62
CA ASN A 95 -52.44 23.36 -12.16
C ASN A 95 -53.58 23.04 -11.16
N SER A 96 -53.25 22.10 -10.25
CA SER A 96 -53.54 22.07 -8.78
C SER A 96 -55.02 22.07 -8.31
N SER A 97 -55.52 21.21 -7.41
CA SER A 97 -54.91 20.57 -6.22
C SER A 97 -55.89 19.59 -5.51
N THR A 98 -55.34 18.66 -4.73
CA THR A 98 -55.87 18.04 -3.46
C THR A 98 -57.35 17.66 -3.24
N ILE A 99 -57.52 16.35 -2.95
CA ILE A 99 -58.31 15.72 -1.85
C ILE A 99 -59.78 15.26 -2.07
N ALA A 100 -59.98 13.96 -1.76
CA ALA A 100 -61.18 13.21 -1.36
C ALA A 100 -62.40 13.10 -2.32
N HIS A 101 -62.76 11.85 -2.67
CA HIS A 101 -63.83 11.14 -1.95
C HIS A 101 -63.84 9.63 -2.24
N LEU A 102 -63.99 8.81 -1.19
CA LEU A 102 -64.43 7.41 -1.30
C LEU A 102 -65.94 7.39 -1.55
N ASN A 103 -66.39 6.54 -2.46
CA ASN A 103 -67.78 6.08 -2.52
C ASN A 103 -67.77 4.55 -2.65
N ASP A 104 -68.31 3.88 -1.63
CA ASP A 104 -68.59 2.44 -1.65
C ASP A 104 -69.51 2.09 -2.82
N HIS A 105 -69.30 0.97 -3.51
CA HIS A 105 -70.39 0.16 -4.05
C HIS A 105 -70.05 -1.35 -4.12
N LYS A 106 -70.66 -2.07 -3.18
CA LYS A 106 -71.00 -3.51 -3.09
C LYS A 106 -70.35 -4.52 -4.05
N ILE A 107 -69.64 -5.47 -3.44
CA ILE A 107 -69.25 -6.76 -4.01
C ILE A 107 -70.49 -7.64 -4.27
N THR A 108 -70.59 -8.20 -5.49
CA THR A 108 -71.35 -9.44 -5.77
C THR A 108 -70.53 -10.41 -6.63
N THR A 109 -69.75 -11.22 -5.92
CA THR A 109 -69.33 -12.60 -6.24
C THR A 109 -69.66 -13.20 -7.62
N LYS A 110 -68.62 -13.36 -8.46
CA LYS A 110 -68.18 -14.69 -8.99
C LYS A 110 -66.80 -14.59 -9.69
N PRO A 111 -65.67 -14.76 -8.98
CA PRO A 111 -64.38 -14.97 -9.61
C PRO A 111 -64.23 -16.43 -10.07
N ALA A 112 -63.74 -16.64 -11.29
CA ALA A 112 -63.49 -17.98 -11.83
C ALA A 112 -62.11 -18.51 -11.35
N ARG A 113 -62.14 -19.62 -10.60
CA ARG A 113 -61.05 -20.60 -10.38
C ARG A 113 -59.61 -20.04 -10.32
N TYR A 114 -59.20 -19.58 -9.15
CA TYR A 114 -57.78 -19.54 -8.79
C TYR A 114 -57.23 -20.95 -8.59
N SER A 115 -56.13 -21.28 -9.27
CA SER A 115 -55.27 -22.41 -8.91
C SER A 115 -54.50 -22.07 -7.64
N TYR A 116 -54.69 -22.89 -6.60
CA TYR A 116 -53.97 -22.75 -5.34
C TYR A 116 -52.48 -23.06 -5.54
N ILE A 117 -51.61 -22.07 -5.36
CA ILE A 117 -50.25 -22.32 -4.85
C ILE A 117 -50.34 -22.18 -3.33
N GLN A 118 -50.24 -23.30 -2.62
CA GLN A 118 -50.14 -23.32 -1.16
C GLN A 118 -48.88 -22.56 -0.73
N ARG A 119 -49.06 -21.37 -0.14
CA ARG A 119 -48.01 -20.76 0.69
C ARG A 119 -47.84 -21.61 1.95
N SER A 120 -46.69 -22.28 2.08
CA SER A 120 -46.28 -22.93 3.31
C SER A 120 -46.14 -21.90 4.44
N LYS A 121 -47.01 -21.98 5.45
CA LYS A 121 -46.92 -21.18 6.67
C LYS A 121 -45.74 -21.67 7.51
N ILE A 122 -44.57 -21.04 7.38
CA ILE A 122 -43.44 -21.24 8.31
C ILE A 122 -42.98 -19.92 8.95
N TYR A 123 -43.22 -18.77 8.32
CA TYR A 123 -42.86 -17.45 8.88
C TYR A 123 -44.05 -16.49 8.93
N GLY A 124 -44.76 -16.49 10.06
CA GLY A 124 -45.64 -15.40 10.44
C GLY A 124 -44.85 -14.40 11.30
N LEU A 125 -44.60 -13.20 10.77
CA LEU A 125 -44.15 -12.07 11.58
C LEU A 125 -45.29 -11.67 12.53
N ASN A 126 -45.01 -11.62 13.83
CA ASN A 126 -45.94 -11.16 14.85
C ASN A 126 -45.79 -9.63 15.03
N PRO A 127 -46.75 -8.81 14.59
CA PRO A 127 -46.59 -7.36 14.61
C PRO A 127 -47.00 -6.80 15.98
N ASN A 128 -46.03 -6.61 16.87
CA ASN A 128 -46.24 -5.71 18.01
C ASN A 128 -46.23 -4.25 17.53
N ASN A 129 -47.13 -3.46 18.13
CA ASN A 129 -47.58 -2.15 17.66
C ASN A 129 -46.50 -1.09 17.34
N ASN A 130 -46.95 -0.12 16.52
CA ASN A 130 -46.39 1.23 16.30
C ASN A 130 -45.23 1.38 15.29
N LYS A 131 -45.57 1.43 13.99
CA LYS A 131 -45.45 2.65 13.13
C LYS A 131 -45.83 2.36 11.67
N ILE A 132 -47.02 2.81 11.27
CA ILE A 132 -47.54 2.64 9.89
C ILE A 132 -46.74 3.47 8.87
N GLU A 133 -46.01 4.50 9.29
CA GLU A 133 -45.15 5.34 8.43
C GLU A 133 -44.03 4.57 7.70
N ASN A 134 -43.53 3.44 8.24
CA ASN A 134 -42.47 2.68 7.57
C ASN A 134 -42.95 2.00 6.28
N ILE A 135 -44.24 1.63 6.18
CA ILE A 135 -44.77 0.81 5.08
C ILE A 135 -44.79 1.60 3.75
N ASN A 136 -45.03 2.92 3.81
CA ASN A 136 -45.05 3.76 2.61
C ASN A 136 -43.65 4.12 2.10
N ASN A 137 -42.63 4.14 2.95
CA ASN A 137 -41.25 4.35 2.51
C ASN A 137 -40.67 3.09 1.84
N GLU A 138 -41.07 1.90 2.26
CA GLU A 138 -40.67 0.64 1.61
C GLU A 138 -41.32 0.45 0.23
N LEU A 139 -42.54 0.95 0.01
CA LEU A 139 -43.26 0.91 -1.27
C LEU A 139 -42.59 1.69 -2.43
N HIS A 140 -41.71 2.65 -2.12
CA HIS A 140 -40.89 3.36 -3.11
C HIS A 140 -39.48 2.80 -3.27
N SER A 141 -39.10 1.77 -2.51
CA SER A 141 -37.94 0.97 -2.87
C SER A 141 -38.30 0.10 -4.08
N VAL A 142 -37.70 0.40 -5.24
CA VAL A 142 -37.60 -0.60 -6.32
C VAL A 142 -36.98 -1.84 -5.67
N PRO A 143 -37.63 -3.02 -5.74
CA PRO A 143 -37.15 -4.18 -5.01
C PRO A 143 -35.73 -4.48 -5.47
N ASN A 144 -34.78 -4.31 -4.54
CA ASN A 144 -33.41 -4.75 -4.71
C ASN A 144 -33.48 -6.25 -5.01
N SER A 145 -33.30 -6.61 -6.28
CA SER A 145 -33.25 -7.99 -6.78
C SER A 145 -31.94 -8.69 -6.38
N PHE A 146 -31.41 -8.32 -5.22
CA PHE A 146 -30.35 -9.02 -4.53
C PHE A 146 -30.90 -10.37 -4.06
N ALA A 147 -30.45 -11.43 -4.73
CA ALA A 147 -30.27 -12.70 -4.04
C ALA A 147 -29.29 -12.45 -2.87
N GLN A 148 -29.83 -12.28 -1.67
CA GLN A 148 -29.02 -12.38 -0.45
C GLN A 148 -28.61 -13.86 -0.30
N TYR A 149 -27.45 -14.20 -0.87
CA TYR A 149 -26.80 -15.49 -0.64
C TYR A 149 -26.33 -15.55 0.81
N PHE A 150 -27.22 -15.97 1.71
CA PHE A 150 -26.89 -16.27 3.09
C PHE A 150 -26.07 -17.56 3.18
N VAL A 151 -24.75 -17.44 3.10
CA VAL A 151 -23.82 -18.55 3.37
C VAL A 151 -23.58 -18.65 4.88
N TYR A 152 -24.34 -19.54 5.52
CA TYR A 152 -24.27 -19.84 6.95
C TYR A 152 -23.14 -20.84 7.27
N SER A 153 -21.94 -20.36 7.60
CA SER A 153 -20.88 -21.19 8.19
C SER A 153 -19.80 -20.36 8.91
N ASN A 154 -19.09 -20.97 9.87
CA ASN A 154 -17.93 -20.35 10.53
C ASN A 154 -16.80 -20.00 9.54
N ILE A 155 -16.73 -20.71 8.42
CA ILE A 155 -15.83 -20.45 7.28
C ILE A 155 -15.95 -18.99 6.84
N ASN A 156 -17.14 -18.41 6.88
CA ASN A 156 -17.39 -17.03 6.43
C ASN A 156 -16.56 -15.99 7.23
N ARG A 157 -16.36 -16.19 8.55
CA ARG A 157 -15.50 -15.30 9.36
C ARG A 157 -14.02 -15.47 9.03
N THR A 158 -13.59 -16.68 8.69
CA THR A 158 -12.23 -16.97 8.24
C THR A 158 -11.96 -16.41 6.85
N ILE A 159 -12.87 -16.67 5.89
CA ILE A 159 -12.81 -16.11 4.53
C ILE A 159 -12.83 -14.59 4.57
N HIS A 160 -13.67 -13.95 5.39
CA HIS A 160 -13.68 -12.49 5.50
C HIS A 160 -12.33 -11.92 5.97
N LYS A 161 -11.65 -12.59 6.91
CA LYS A 161 -10.29 -12.20 7.33
C LYS A 161 -9.22 -12.50 6.30
N MET A 162 -9.33 -13.59 5.55
CA MET A 162 -8.39 -14.01 4.51
C MET A 162 -8.80 -13.52 3.10
N GLY A 163 -9.79 -12.64 3.00
CA GLY A 163 -10.42 -12.25 1.73
C GLY A 163 -9.51 -11.47 0.79
N TYR A 164 -8.43 -10.91 1.34
CA TYR A 164 -7.35 -10.28 0.60
C TYR A 164 -6.55 -11.27 -0.27
N ILE A 165 -6.61 -12.58 0.05
CA ILE A 165 -5.95 -13.60 -0.76
C ILE A 165 -6.64 -13.70 -2.13
N SER A 166 -5.83 -13.44 -3.14
CA SER A 166 -6.21 -13.46 -4.54
C SER A 166 -5.09 -14.02 -5.41
N PHE A 167 -5.44 -14.40 -6.64
CA PHE A 167 -4.51 -14.83 -7.68
C PHE A 167 -5.06 -14.42 -9.05
N PHE A 168 -4.18 -14.37 -10.05
CA PHE A 168 -4.58 -14.13 -11.44
C PHE A 168 -4.86 -15.45 -12.16
N ASP A 169 -5.93 -15.50 -12.95
CA ASP A 169 -6.17 -16.59 -13.88
C ASP A 169 -5.28 -16.47 -15.15
N GLU A 170 -5.42 -17.43 -16.08
CA GLU A 170 -4.67 -17.45 -17.35
C GLU A 170 -4.99 -16.26 -18.29
N TYR A 171 -5.96 -15.42 -17.92
CA TYR A 171 -6.46 -14.27 -18.69
C TYR A 171 -6.32 -12.95 -17.91
N ASN A 172 -5.49 -12.93 -16.86
CA ASN A 172 -5.24 -11.76 -16.01
C ASN A 172 -6.51 -11.20 -15.31
N ASN A 173 -7.50 -12.06 -15.04
CA ASN A 173 -8.62 -11.74 -14.15
C ASN A 173 -8.24 -12.05 -12.70
N ILE A 174 -8.66 -11.18 -11.77
CA ILE A 174 -8.48 -11.40 -10.33
C ILE A 174 -9.53 -12.40 -9.83
N VAL A 175 -9.06 -13.49 -9.24
CA VAL A 175 -9.87 -14.49 -8.54
C VAL A 175 -9.54 -14.41 -7.04
N THR A 176 -10.56 -14.45 -6.18
CA THR A 176 -10.44 -14.17 -4.74
C THR A 176 -11.30 -15.12 -3.91
N LEU A 177 -10.98 -15.25 -2.62
CA LEU A 177 -11.80 -15.95 -1.63
C LEU A 177 -13.09 -15.19 -1.27
N SER A 178 -13.15 -13.88 -1.53
CA SER A 178 -14.32 -13.05 -1.20
C SER A 178 -15.39 -13.09 -2.27
N LEU A 179 -16.66 -13.02 -1.86
CA LEU A 179 -17.81 -13.01 -2.77
C LEU A 179 -17.75 -11.79 -3.73
N PRO A 180 -18.10 -11.94 -5.02
CA PRO A 180 -18.63 -13.13 -5.70
C PRO A 180 -17.53 -14.03 -6.32
N TYR A 181 -16.32 -14.03 -5.76
CA TYR A 181 -15.10 -14.77 -6.16
C TYR A 181 -14.49 -14.36 -7.50
N HIS A 182 -15.28 -13.82 -8.44
CA HIS A 182 -14.84 -13.45 -9.77
C HIS A 182 -15.73 -12.38 -10.42
N ALA A 183 -15.12 -11.41 -11.10
CA ALA A 183 -15.82 -10.28 -11.75
C ALA A 183 -16.90 -10.70 -12.76
N ARG A 184 -16.74 -11.85 -13.44
CA ARG A 184 -17.72 -12.37 -14.43
C ARG A 184 -19.10 -12.60 -13.83
N VAL A 185 -19.21 -12.90 -12.52
CA VAL A 185 -20.53 -13.04 -11.87
C VAL A 185 -21.30 -11.71 -11.96
N TYR A 186 -20.66 -10.58 -11.63
CA TYR A 186 -21.31 -9.27 -11.79
C TYR A 186 -21.52 -8.89 -13.25
N GLY A 187 -20.62 -9.25 -14.17
CA GLY A 187 -20.83 -9.03 -15.61
C GLY A 187 -22.09 -9.72 -16.15
N LEU A 188 -22.32 -10.98 -15.78
CA LEU A 188 -23.53 -11.73 -16.13
C LEU A 188 -24.78 -11.17 -15.42
N MET A 189 -24.67 -10.71 -14.17
CA MET A 189 -25.78 -10.05 -13.46
C MET A 189 -26.17 -8.70 -14.09
N GLU A 190 -25.21 -7.89 -14.55
CA GLU A 190 -25.51 -6.65 -15.28
C GLU A 190 -26.15 -6.96 -16.64
N LEU A 191 -25.66 -7.97 -17.40
CA LEU A 191 -26.33 -8.44 -18.62
C LEU A 191 -27.77 -8.90 -18.38
N LYS A 192 -28.04 -9.63 -17.29
CA LYS A 192 -29.39 -9.99 -16.86
C LYS A 192 -30.23 -8.74 -16.65
N ASN A 193 -29.75 -7.77 -15.88
CA ASN A 193 -30.47 -6.53 -15.59
C ASN A 193 -30.83 -5.77 -16.86
N TYR A 194 -29.92 -5.72 -17.86
CA TYR A 194 -30.18 -5.05 -19.13
C TYR A 194 -31.22 -5.82 -19.97
N SER A 195 -31.19 -7.16 -19.89
CA SER A 195 -32.07 -8.03 -20.66
C SER A 195 -33.51 -8.08 -20.14
N VAL A 196 -33.73 -7.94 -18.83
CA VAL A 196 -35.10 -7.89 -18.23
C VAL A 196 -35.93 -6.71 -18.77
N LEU A 197 -35.29 -5.65 -19.26
CA LEU A 197 -35.94 -4.48 -19.86
C LEU A 197 -36.55 -4.76 -21.25
N TYR A 198 -36.15 -5.86 -21.89
CA TYR A 198 -36.73 -6.37 -23.13
C TYR A 198 -37.76 -7.45 -22.79
N SER A 199 -39.03 -7.24 -23.12
CA SER A 199 -40.10 -8.19 -22.77
C SER A 199 -39.92 -9.54 -23.47
N GLU A 200 -39.36 -9.53 -24.68
CA GLU A 200 -38.99 -10.70 -25.46
C GLU A 200 -37.88 -11.55 -24.81
N LEU A 201 -37.00 -10.96 -24.00
CA LEU A 201 -35.92 -11.67 -23.31
C LEU A 201 -36.32 -12.19 -21.92
N GLN A 202 -37.51 -11.88 -21.40
CA GLN A 202 -37.90 -12.29 -20.05
C GLN A 202 -37.92 -13.81 -19.89
N HIS A 203 -38.36 -14.55 -20.92
CA HIS A 203 -38.32 -16.01 -20.89
C HIS A 203 -36.88 -16.55 -20.83
N ASP A 204 -35.97 -15.97 -21.62
CA ASP A 204 -34.55 -16.36 -21.66
C ASP A 204 -33.84 -16.04 -20.35
N VAL A 205 -34.17 -14.90 -19.73
CA VAL A 205 -33.63 -14.52 -18.43
C VAL A 205 -33.93 -15.59 -17.37
N TYR A 206 -35.19 -16.01 -17.25
CA TYR A 206 -35.57 -17.02 -16.25
C TYR A 206 -35.12 -18.44 -16.62
N SER A 207 -35.11 -18.79 -17.91
CA SER A 207 -34.86 -20.16 -18.37
C SER A 207 -33.38 -20.47 -18.64
N TYR A 208 -32.57 -19.46 -18.95
CA TYR A 208 -31.17 -19.63 -19.31
C TYR A 208 -30.23 -18.79 -18.44
N PHE A 209 -30.53 -17.51 -18.20
CA PHE A 209 -29.57 -16.61 -17.54
C PHE A 209 -29.43 -16.92 -16.06
N ASP A 210 -30.53 -17.01 -15.33
CA ASP A 210 -30.51 -17.34 -13.90
C ASP A 210 -29.84 -18.69 -13.60
N PRO A 211 -30.16 -19.79 -14.33
CA PRO A 211 -29.44 -21.06 -14.18
C PRO A 211 -27.93 -20.99 -14.50
N GLN A 212 -27.50 -20.20 -15.48
CA GLN A 212 -26.06 -20.07 -15.76
C GLN A 212 -25.34 -19.18 -14.75
N ILE A 213 -25.94 -18.08 -14.27
CA ILE A 213 -25.37 -17.24 -13.20
C ILE A 213 -25.18 -18.08 -11.93
N ASP A 214 -26.21 -18.81 -11.51
CA ASP A 214 -26.17 -19.70 -10.34
C ASP A 214 -25.11 -20.80 -10.50
N LYS A 215 -24.99 -21.38 -11.70
CA LYS A 215 -23.95 -22.39 -12.01
C LYS A 215 -22.53 -21.81 -11.97
N VAL A 216 -22.31 -20.61 -12.49
CA VAL A 216 -20.99 -19.94 -12.44
C VAL A 216 -20.64 -19.57 -11.00
N PHE A 217 -21.60 -19.00 -10.25
CA PHE A 217 -21.45 -18.65 -8.85
C PHE A 217 -21.14 -19.87 -7.97
N LYS A 218 -21.96 -20.93 -8.02
CA LYS A 218 -21.75 -22.18 -7.28
C LYS A 218 -20.48 -22.92 -7.71
N GLY A 219 -20.06 -22.77 -8.97
CA GLY A 219 -18.76 -23.25 -9.43
C GLY A 219 -17.62 -22.56 -8.67
N ALA A 220 -17.67 -21.23 -8.57
CA ALA A 220 -16.66 -20.47 -7.85
C ALA A 220 -16.70 -20.71 -6.33
N GLU A 221 -17.89 -20.76 -5.71
CA GLU A 221 -18.10 -21.12 -4.30
C GLU A 221 -17.50 -22.51 -3.98
N LYS A 222 -17.72 -23.50 -4.85
CA LYS A 222 -17.16 -24.85 -4.71
C LYS A 222 -15.63 -24.85 -4.70
N ASN A 223 -14.95 -23.90 -5.35
CA ASN A 223 -13.49 -23.80 -5.28
C ASN A 223 -13.04 -23.48 -3.85
N ALA A 224 -13.71 -22.51 -3.19
CA ALA A 224 -13.42 -22.14 -1.81
C ALA A 224 -13.70 -23.31 -0.84
N ILE A 225 -14.81 -24.04 -1.03
CA ILE A 225 -15.16 -25.22 -0.23
C ILE A 225 -14.12 -26.34 -0.40
N VAL A 226 -13.68 -26.66 -1.61
CA VAL A 226 -12.67 -27.72 -1.85
C VAL A 226 -11.32 -27.34 -1.23
N CYS A 227 -11.00 -26.05 -1.15
CA CYS A 227 -9.76 -25.55 -0.55
C CYS A 227 -9.90 -25.16 0.94
N GLU A 228 -11.03 -25.47 1.60
CA GLU A 228 -11.31 -25.07 3.00
C GLU A 228 -10.18 -25.43 3.96
N ASN A 229 -9.65 -26.65 3.89
CA ASN A 229 -8.55 -27.08 4.76
C ASN A 229 -7.29 -26.21 4.58
N ASN A 230 -6.96 -25.80 3.35
CA ASN A 230 -5.82 -24.93 3.09
C ASN A 230 -6.09 -23.51 3.63
N ILE A 231 -7.30 -22.99 3.46
CA ILE A 231 -7.74 -21.69 3.99
C ILE A 231 -7.66 -21.67 5.52
N VAL A 232 -8.18 -22.70 6.19
CA VAL A 232 -8.20 -22.81 7.66
C VAL A 232 -6.80 -22.98 8.23
N ASN A 233 -5.95 -23.81 7.61
CA ASN A 233 -4.56 -24.00 8.04
C ASN A 233 -3.75 -22.70 7.92
N LEU A 234 -3.85 -22.02 6.78
CA LEU A 234 -3.19 -20.73 6.56
C LEU A 234 -3.70 -19.66 7.53
N TYR A 235 -5.02 -19.55 7.73
CA TYR A 235 -5.60 -18.62 8.72
C TYR A 235 -5.08 -18.86 10.14
N ASN A 236 -5.05 -20.12 10.57
CA ASN A 236 -4.56 -20.47 11.90
C ASN A 236 -3.07 -20.13 12.04
N MET A 237 -2.28 -20.26 10.97
CA MET A 237 -0.85 -19.92 10.98
C MET A 237 -0.61 -18.42 10.96
N VAL A 238 -1.28 -17.65 10.09
CA VAL A 238 -1.25 -16.17 10.11
C VAL A 238 -1.63 -15.67 11.51
N THR A 239 -2.70 -16.19 12.11
CA THR A 239 -3.12 -15.81 13.47
C THR A 239 -2.04 -16.10 14.55
N ARG A 240 -1.22 -17.15 14.39
CA ARG A 240 -0.10 -17.44 15.29
C ARG A 240 1.12 -16.56 15.02
N LEU A 241 1.40 -16.23 13.76
CA LEU A 241 2.49 -15.35 13.35
C LEU A 241 2.22 -13.86 13.69
N GLU A 242 0.93 -13.45 13.70
CA GLU A 242 0.45 -12.13 14.13
C GLU A 242 0.33 -11.96 15.66
N ASN A 243 0.35 -13.05 16.44
CA ASN A 243 0.22 -12.97 17.89
C ASN A 243 0.94 -14.13 18.63
N PRO A 244 2.26 -14.29 18.45
CA PRO A 244 2.97 -15.44 19.00
C PRO A 244 3.03 -15.45 20.53
N GLU A 245 2.95 -14.29 21.20
CA GLU A 245 2.85 -14.19 22.66
C GLU A 245 1.64 -14.97 23.19
N HIS A 246 0.47 -14.85 22.55
CA HIS A 246 -0.75 -15.54 22.96
C HIS A 246 -0.68 -17.06 22.81
N TYR A 247 0.15 -17.56 21.88
CA TYR A 247 0.32 -18.98 21.60
C TYR A 247 1.58 -19.59 22.25
N ASN A 248 2.28 -18.84 23.11
CA ASN A 248 3.55 -19.24 23.74
C ASN A 248 4.61 -19.70 22.72
N ASN A 249 4.63 -19.10 21.52
CA ASN A 249 5.52 -19.49 20.45
C ASN A 249 6.93 -18.92 20.69
N ASN A 250 7.97 -19.74 20.55
CA ASN A 250 9.36 -19.32 20.71
C ASN A 250 9.97 -18.90 19.35
N ARG A 251 11.11 -18.20 19.36
CA ARG A 251 11.73 -17.66 18.13
C ARG A 251 12.13 -18.74 17.11
N GLU A 252 12.54 -19.93 17.55
CA GLU A 252 12.93 -21.02 16.65
C GLU A 252 11.70 -21.63 15.94
N ASN A 253 10.63 -21.88 16.70
CA ASN A 253 9.37 -22.38 16.18
C ASN A 253 8.68 -21.34 15.28
N TYR A 254 8.73 -20.06 15.65
CA TYR A 254 8.26 -18.96 14.81
C TYR A 254 8.97 -18.90 13.46
N SER A 255 10.30 -19.03 13.45
CA SER A 255 11.07 -19.08 12.19
C SER A 255 10.67 -20.27 11.31
N LYS A 256 10.39 -21.43 11.90
CA LYS A 256 9.84 -22.59 11.17
C LYS A 256 8.45 -22.29 10.61
N GLU A 257 7.54 -21.73 11.42
CA GLU A 257 6.19 -21.36 10.95
C GLU A 257 6.22 -20.29 9.85
N ARG A 258 7.12 -19.31 9.91
CA ARG A 258 7.31 -18.31 8.83
C ARG A 258 7.87 -18.94 7.54
N ASN A 259 8.73 -19.95 7.64
CA ASN A 259 9.18 -20.71 6.46
C ASN A 259 8.09 -21.66 5.91
N ASP A 260 7.12 -22.05 6.75
CA ASP A 260 5.96 -22.85 6.35
C ASP A 260 4.84 -22.00 5.74
N TYR A 261 4.79 -20.70 6.07
CA TYR A 261 3.84 -19.73 5.54
C TYR A 261 3.80 -19.68 4.02
N GLU A 262 4.93 -19.39 3.37
CA GLU A 262 5.04 -19.34 1.91
C GLU A 262 4.57 -20.64 1.24
N ARG A 263 4.87 -21.78 1.86
CA ARG A 263 4.50 -23.10 1.34
C ARG A 263 2.99 -23.36 1.42
N GLN A 264 2.32 -22.86 2.46
CA GLN A 264 0.86 -22.97 2.59
C GLN A 264 0.12 -21.94 1.73
N LEU A 265 0.66 -20.73 1.58
CA LEU A 265 0.12 -19.71 0.66
C LEU A 265 0.14 -20.23 -0.79
N ALA A 266 1.30 -20.72 -1.25
CA ALA A 266 1.43 -21.32 -2.58
C ALA A 266 0.50 -22.54 -2.77
N SER A 267 0.39 -23.43 -1.76
CA SER A 267 -0.53 -24.57 -1.78
C SER A 267 -2.01 -24.14 -1.85
N LEU A 268 -2.38 -23.01 -1.25
CA LEU A 268 -3.71 -22.43 -1.37
C LEU A 268 -3.94 -21.85 -2.78
N HIS A 269 -3.00 -21.07 -3.33
CA HIS A 269 -3.07 -20.56 -4.70
C HIS A 269 -3.20 -21.70 -5.72
N ASP A 270 -2.38 -22.74 -5.63
CA ASP A 270 -2.45 -23.93 -6.47
C ASP A 270 -3.81 -24.63 -6.36
N CYS A 271 -4.35 -24.77 -5.14
CA CYS A 271 -5.67 -25.37 -4.93
C CYS A 271 -6.77 -24.55 -5.63
N LEU A 272 -6.78 -23.24 -5.44
CA LEU A 272 -7.79 -22.35 -6.01
C LEU A 272 -7.68 -22.29 -7.54
N LEU A 273 -6.48 -22.14 -8.09
CA LEU A 273 -6.21 -22.09 -9.52
C LEU A 273 -6.63 -23.39 -10.22
N ASN A 274 -6.23 -24.56 -9.69
CA ASN A 274 -6.59 -25.85 -10.29
C ASN A 274 -8.09 -26.12 -10.27
N ASN A 275 -8.83 -25.61 -9.28
CA ASN A 275 -10.29 -25.74 -9.25
C ASN A 275 -10.99 -24.67 -10.10
N HIS A 276 -10.46 -23.45 -10.18
CA HIS A 276 -10.92 -22.42 -11.11
C HIS A 276 -10.83 -22.90 -12.57
N LYS A 277 -9.71 -23.48 -13.00
CA LYS A 277 -9.54 -24.03 -14.37
C LYS A 277 -10.62 -25.07 -14.74
N LYS A 278 -11.02 -25.93 -13.79
CA LYS A 278 -12.11 -26.92 -14.01
C LYS A 278 -13.47 -26.24 -14.25
N ASN A 279 -13.70 -25.10 -13.60
CA ASN A 279 -14.96 -24.35 -13.69
C ASN A 279 -14.97 -23.30 -14.83
N TYR A 280 -13.82 -22.93 -15.38
CA TYR A 280 -13.70 -21.96 -16.48
C TYR A 280 -14.56 -22.30 -17.71
N LYS A 281 -14.70 -23.59 -18.03
CA LYS A 281 -15.61 -24.06 -19.09
C LYS A 281 -17.08 -23.65 -18.86
N SER A 282 -17.54 -23.58 -17.61
CA SER A 282 -18.89 -23.10 -17.27
C SER A 282 -19.03 -21.59 -17.45
N ILE A 283 -17.94 -20.82 -17.26
CA ILE A 283 -17.91 -19.36 -17.50
C ILE A 283 -18.06 -19.09 -19.00
N ILE A 284 -17.21 -19.70 -19.85
CA ILE A 284 -17.32 -19.56 -21.32
C ILE A 284 -18.72 -19.98 -21.81
N TYR A 285 -19.26 -21.08 -21.27
CA TYR A 285 -20.58 -21.56 -21.67
C TYR A 285 -21.71 -20.59 -21.28
N ALA A 286 -21.59 -19.91 -20.13
CA ALA A 286 -22.50 -18.84 -19.75
C ALA A 286 -22.38 -17.63 -20.69
N ASP A 287 -21.16 -17.14 -20.94
CA ASP A 287 -20.91 -16.02 -21.85
C ASP A 287 -21.47 -16.30 -23.27
N ALA A 288 -21.32 -17.53 -23.77
CA ALA A 288 -21.84 -17.96 -25.06
C ALA A 288 -23.38 -18.00 -25.10
N ILE A 289 -24.05 -18.57 -24.08
CA ILE A 289 -25.52 -18.56 -23.95
C ILE A 289 -26.05 -17.14 -23.93
N PHE A 290 -25.46 -16.27 -23.11
CA PHE A 290 -25.89 -14.88 -22.98
C PHE A 290 -25.75 -14.15 -24.32
N PHE A 291 -24.60 -14.30 -25.00
CA PHE A 291 -24.42 -13.70 -26.31
C PHE A 291 -25.43 -14.25 -27.33
N ASP A 292 -25.76 -15.54 -27.31
CA ASP A 292 -26.73 -16.11 -28.25
C ASP A 292 -28.15 -15.58 -28.00
N SER A 293 -28.67 -15.65 -26.76
CA SER A 293 -30.01 -15.15 -26.39
C SER A 293 -30.24 -13.68 -26.72
N LEU A 294 -29.20 -12.81 -26.65
CA LEU A 294 -29.32 -11.42 -27.10
C LEU A 294 -29.65 -11.29 -28.62
N HIS A 295 -29.64 -12.37 -29.40
CA HIS A 295 -30.21 -12.40 -30.75
C HIS A 295 -31.73 -12.19 -30.74
N HIS A 296 -32.45 -12.57 -29.69
CA HIS A 296 -33.91 -12.46 -29.62
C HIS A 296 -34.41 -11.02 -29.43
N ILE A 297 -33.54 -10.06 -29.06
CA ILE A 297 -33.86 -8.62 -29.01
C ILE A 297 -34.60 -8.19 -30.28
N HIS A 298 -35.76 -7.58 -30.12
CA HIS A 298 -36.54 -7.09 -31.24
C HIS A 298 -35.88 -5.84 -31.86
N CYS A 299 -35.74 -5.86 -33.18
CA CYS A 299 -35.24 -4.74 -33.96
C CYS A 299 -36.12 -4.58 -35.19
N TYR A 300 -36.31 -3.33 -35.64
CA TYR A 300 -37.11 -3.03 -36.84
C TYR A 300 -36.51 -3.68 -38.09
N SER A 301 -35.18 -3.76 -38.17
CA SER A 301 -34.47 -4.65 -39.08
C SER A 301 -33.15 -5.12 -38.43
N GLN A 302 -32.46 -6.08 -39.04
CA GLN A 302 -31.13 -6.53 -38.56
C GLN A 302 -30.07 -5.41 -38.54
N TYR A 303 -30.31 -4.32 -39.28
CA TYR A 303 -29.44 -3.14 -39.35
C TYR A 303 -30.01 -1.93 -38.58
N LYS A 304 -31.18 -2.07 -37.94
CA LYS A 304 -31.92 -0.99 -37.26
C LYS A 304 -32.44 -1.45 -35.89
N CYS A 305 -31.52 -1.60 -34.95
CA CYS A 305 -31.80 -1.83 -33.53
C CYS A 305 -31.68 -0.52 -32.75
N SER A 306 -32.70 -0.18 -31.94
CA SER A 306 -32.71 1.05 -31.15
C SER A 306 -31.66 1.04 -30.03
N THR A 307 -30.83 2.08 -29.95
CA THR A 307 -29.78 2.22 -28.93
C THR A 307 -30.25 2.85 -27.62
N ARG A 308 -31.55 3.17 -27.49
CA ARG A 308 -32.10 3.88 -26.33
C ARG A 308 -31.75 3.21 -24.98
N LEU A 309 -32.11 1.94 -24.81
CA LEU A 309 -31.87 1.21 -23.57
C LEU A 309 -30.37 1.04 -23.28
N TYR A 310 -29.55 0.87 -24.31
CA TYR A 310 -28.08 0.84 -24.18
C TYR A 310 -27.54 2.16 -23.62
N ARG A 311 -27.97 3.31 -24.17
CA ARG A 311 -27.61 4.63 -23.64
C ARG A 311 -28.10 4.84 -22.20
N ASP A 312 -29.29 4.35 -21.86
CA ASP A 312 -29.82 4.43 -20.49
C ASP A 312 -28.92 3.65 -19.50
N MET A 313 -28.47 2.44 -19.87
CA MET A 313 -27.53 1.65 -19.03
C MET A 313 -26.12 2.25 -18.98
N LEU A 314 -25.66 2.86 -20.08
CA LEU A 314 -24.39 3.58 -20.14
C LEU A 314 -24.40 4.80 -19.19
N ASN A 315 -25.47 5.58 -19.20
CA ASN A 315 -25.68 6.70 -18.28
C ASN A 315 -25.70 6.27 -16.81
N ILE A 316 -26.31 5.13 -16.48
CA ILE A 316 -26.28 4.56 -15.11
C ILE A 316 -24.86 4.17 -14.72
N SER A 317 -24.12 3.54 -15.62
CA SER A 317 -22.73 3.10 -15.38
C SER A 317 -21.79 4.31 -15.20
N MET A 318 -21.93 5.33 -16.04
CA MET A 318 -21.24 6.62 -15.90
C MET A 318 -21.54 7.31 -14.58
N ARG A 319 -22.78 7.26 -14.08
CA ARG A 319 -23.12 7.80 -12.76
C ARG A 319 -22.41 7.05 -11.63
N LYS A 320 -22.37 5.71 -11.67
CA LYS A 320 -21.64 4.89 -10.68
C LYS A 320 -20.14 5.24 -10.66
N ILE A 321 -19.52 5.46 -11.82
CA ILE A 321 -18.12 5.90 -11.96
C ILE A 321 -17.94 7.29 -11.36
N HIS A 322 -18.76 8.26 -11.74
CA HIS A 322 -18.66 9.63 -11.23
C HIS A 322 -18.87 9.70 -9.71
N GLU A 323 -19.82 8.94 -9.16
CA GLU A 323 -20.02 8.83 -7.72
C GLU A 323 -18.83 8.21 -6.99
N TYR A 324 -18.07 7.34 -7.65
CA TYR A 324 -16.85 6.76 -7.09
C TYR A 324 -15.70 7.76 -7.13
N GLU A 325 -15.46 8.42 -8.27
CA GLU A 325 -14.44 9.45 -8.45
C GLU A 325 -14.63 10.66 -7.52
N LEU A 326 -15.88 11.05 -7.23
CA LEU A 326 -16.17 12.09 -6.23
C LEU A 326 -15.87 11.66 -4.79
N LYS A 327 -15.86 10.36 -4.49
CA LYS A 327 -15.61 9.79 -3.15
C LYS A 327 -14.16 9.36 -2.95
N LYS A 328 -13.50 8.89 -4.02
CA LYS A 328 -12.11 8.46 -4.01
C LYS A 328 -11.23 9.66 -4.39
N LYS A 329 -10.54 10.22 -3.38
CA LYS A 329 -9.24 10.81 -3.63
C LYS A 329 -8.19 9.70 -3.53
N ASP A 330 -7.18 9.75 -4.40
CA ASP A 330 -6.07 8.77 -4.41
C ASP A 330 -5.21 8.81 -3.13
N GLU A 331 -5.40 9.86 -2.30
CA GLU A 331 -4.85 10.06 -0.95
C GLU A 331 -4.89 8.81 -0.02
N ALA A 332 -5.79 7.84 -0.25
CA ALA A 332 -5.89 6.64 0.58
C ALA A 332 -4.80 5.59 0.29
N ILE A 333 -4.55 5.26 -0.99
CA ILE A 333 -3.58 4.23 -1.38
C ILE A 333 -2.15 4.76 -1.21
N ASP A 334 -1.90 6.01 -1.61
CA ASP A 334 -0.62 6.69 -1.39
C ASP A 334 -0.22 6.72 0.09
N LYS A 335 -1.20 6.93 0.98
CA LYS A 335 -0.98 6.86 2.43
C LYS A 335 -0.54 5.47 2.87
N PHE A 336 -1.16 4.41 2.34
CA PHE A 336 -0.82 3.02 2.70
C PHE A 336 0.59 2.64 2.23
N ILE A 337 0.94 2.99 0.99
CA ILE A 337 2.29 2.81 0.43
C ILE A 337 3.31 3.54 1.33
N LYS A 338 3.05 4.80 1.67
CA LYS A 338 3.92 5.59 2.56
C LYS A 338 4.06 4.98 3.97
N THR A 339 3.00 4.40 4.53
CA THR A 339 3.07 3.67 5.81
C THR A 339 3.96 2.44 5.68
N TYR A 340 3.82 1.66 4.61
CA TYR A 340 4.67 0.49 4.32
C TYR A 340 6.15 0.88 4.13
N GLU A 341 6.46 1.86 3.28
CA GLU A 341 7.83 2.35 3.07
C GLU A 341 8.48 2.83 4.37
N THR A 342 7.71 3.55 5.20
CA THR A 342 8.16 4.01 6.52
C THR A 342 8.41 2.82 7.45
N ALA A 343 7.56 1.79 7.43
CA ALA A 343 7.73 0.59 8.23
C ALA A 343 9.02 -0.17 7.86
N VAL A 344 9.29 -0.33 6.56
CA VAL A 344 10.50 -0.99 6.05
C VAL A 344 11.77 -0.25 6.49
N ASP A 345 11.84 1.08 6.31
CA ASP A 345 13.01 1.88 6.72
C ASP A 345 13.22 1.87 8.24
N VAL A 346 12.14 2.06 9.01
CA VAL A 346 12.22 2.05 10.48
C VAL A 346 12.64 0.68 10.99
N MET A 347 12.04 -0.43 10.53
CA MET A 347 12.43 -1.78 10.99
C MET A 347 13.87 -2.12 10.62
N LYS A 348 14.34 -1.74 9.43
CA LYS A 348 15.75 -1.88 9.04
C LYS A 348 16.69 -1.14 9.99
N LYS A 349 16.36 0.09 10.38
CA LYS A 349 17.12 0.89 11.34
C LYS A 349 17.05 0.32 12.76
N ILE A 350 15.88 -0.13 13.24
CA ILE A 350 15.73 -0.79 14.54
C ILE A 350 16.64 -2.01 14.66
N LYS A 351 16.66 -2.89 13.64
CA LYS A 351 17.55 -4.07 13.64
C LYS A 351 19.03 -3.69 13.67
N ASN A 352 19.42 -2.57 13.06
CA ASN A 352 20.80 -2.08 13.10
C ASN A 352 21.20 -1.50 14.47
N GLU A 353 20.27 -0.91 15.21
CA GLU A 353 20.56 -0.31 16.53
C GLU A 353 20.39 -1.26 17.72
N LEU A 354 19.40 -2.16 17.65
CA LEU A 354 19.00 -3.05 18.75
C LEU A 354 19.35 -4.52 18.52
N ASN A 355 19.84 -4.87 17.32
CA ASN A 355 19.97 -6.23 16.76
C ASN A 355 18.60 -6.88 16.43
N PRO A 356 18.54 -7.86 15.51
CA PRO A 356 17.32 -8.60 15.21
C PRO A 356 16.77 -9.34 16.44
N SER A 357 15.52 -9.06 16.80
CA SER A 357 14.80 -9.64 17.93
C SER A 357 13.51 -10.34 17.48
N PHE A 358 12.85 -11.03 18.40
CA PHE A 358 11.58 -11.71 18.12
C PHE A 358 10.50 -10.75 17.58
N TYR A 359 10.41 -9.55 18.17
CA TYR A 359 9.49 -8.51 17.71
C TYR A 359 9.86 -7.98 16.32
N SER A 360 11.14 -7.96 15.93
CA SER A 360 11.51 -7.50 14.57
C SER A 360 11.18 -8.56 13.52
N ASP A 361 11.30 -9.84 13.86
CA ASP A 361 10.91 -10.94 12.97
C ASP A 361 9.38 -10.96 12.76
N MET A 362 8.63 -10.57 13.81
CA MET A 362 7.18 -10.39 13.81
C MET A 362 6.74 -9.15 13.02
N ALA A 363 7.45 -8.03 13.17
CA ALA A 363 7.19 -6.81 12.39
C ALA A 363 7.38 -7.06 10.89
N ASP A 364 8.44 -7.78 10.51
CA ASP A 364 8.68 -8.16 9.12
C ASP A 364 7.51 -8.94 8.53
N PHE A 365 7.04 -9.99 9.21
CA PHE A 365 5.91 -10.79 8.72
C PHE A 365 4.64 -9.94 8.48
N VAL A 366 4.36 -8.99 9.37
CA VAL A 366 3.22 -8.07 9.21
C VAL A 366 3.46 -7.05 8.07
N ILE A 367 4.72 -6.69 7.80
CA ILE A 367 5.10 -5.83 6.67
C ILE A 367 4.96 -6.59 5.34
N ASP A 368 5.41 -7.85 5.27
CA ASP A 368 5.24 -8.73 4.10
C ASP A 368 3.74 -8.91 3.76
N GLU A 369 2.91 -9.10 4.79
CA GLU A 369 1.44 -9.17 4.68
C GLU A 369 0.81 -7.86 4.18
N ILE A 370 1.34 -6.70 4.62
CA ILE A 370 0.92 -5.39 4.15
C ILE A 370 1.31 -5.16 2.68
N GLU A 371 2.49 -5.61 2.26
CA GLU A 371 2.95 -5.56 0.87
C GLU A 371 1.99 -6.30 -0.06
N TYR A 372 1.65 -7.55 0.28
CA TYR A 372 0.69 -8.36 -0.48
C TYR A 372 -0.71 -7.73 -0.57
N ILE A 373 -1.16 -7.01 0.48
CA ILE A 373 -2.42 -6.23 0.44
C ILE A 373 -2.30 -5.01 -0.50
N ILE A 374 -1.16 -4.33 -0.52
CA ILE A 374 -0.89 -3.20 -1.42
C ILE A 374 -0.85 -3.68 -2.89
N GLU A 375 -0.23 -4.82 -3.18
CA GLU A 375 -0.27 -5.44 -4.51
C GLU A 375 -1.71 -5.69 -4.97
N GLY A 376 -2.56 -6.26 -4.09
CA GLY A 376 -3.98 -6.46 -4.37
C GLY A 376 -4.75 -5.14 -4.61
N LEU A 377 -4.47 -4.09 -3.84
CA LEU A 377 -5.06 -2.75 -4.02
C LEU A 377 -4.69 -2.12 -5.36
N ASN A 378 -3.42 -2.27 -5.77
CA ASN A 378 -2.93 -1.79 -7.06
C ASN A 378 -3.59 -2.54 -8.21
N ALA A 379 -3.62 -3.88 -8.14
CA ALA A 379 -4.27 -4.73 -9.14
C ALA A 379 -5.76 -4.40 -9.32
N HIS A 380 -6.50 -4.22 -8.22
CA HIS A 380 -7.91 -3.82 -8.31
C HIS A 380 -8.08 -2.39 -8.83
N SER A 381 -7.19 -1.46 -8.49
CA SER A 381 -7.23 -0.08 -9.02
C SER A 381 -7.02 -0.04 -10.53
N GLU A 382 -6.04 -0.78 -11.07
CA GLU A 382 -5.85 -0.94 -12.52
C GLU A 382 -7.13 -1.43 -13.23
N LYS A 383 -7.85 -2.40 -12.64
CA LYS A 383 -9.12 -2.89 -13.20
C LYS A 383 -10.25 -1.85 -13.10
N ILE A 384 -10.26 -1.00 -12.08
CA ILE A 384 -11.21 0.11 -11.94
C ILE A 384 -10.96 1.16 -13.01
N ASP A 385 -9.71 1.57 -13.20
CA ASP A 385 -9.33 2.60 -14.17
C ASP A 385 -9.61 2.12 -15.59
N THR A 386 -9.17 0.90 -15.93
CA THR A 386 -9.43 0.25 -17.22
C THR A 386 -10.92 0.15 -17.54
N ALA A 387 -11.75 -0.25 -16.56
CA ALA A 387 -13.20 -0.31 -16.74
C ALA A 387 -13.84 1.07 -16.86
N SER A 388 -13.38 2.05 -16.07
CA SER A 388 -13.90 3.41 -16.07
C SER A 388 -13.58 4.11 -17.39
N ASP A 389 -12.35 4.00 -17.88
CA ASP A 389 -11.92 4.61 -19.14
C ASP A 389 -12.62 4.00 -20.35
N PHE A 390 -12.85 2.68 -20.36
CA PHE A 390 -13.66 2.04 -21.40
C PHE A 390 -15.10 2.57 -21.42
N ILE A 391 -15.75 2.69 -20.26
CA ILE A 391 -17.13 3.19 -20.16
C ILE A 391 -17.20 4.69 -20.50
N LYS A 392 -16.23 5.49 -20.07
CA LYS A 392 -16.09 6.91 -20.48
C LYS A 392 -15.86 7.06 -21.97
N TYR A 393 -15.09 6.16 -22.59
CA TYR A 393 -14.86 6.13 -24.03
C TYR A 393 -16.18 5.87 -24.78
N LEU A 394 -16.91 4.81 -24.42
CA LEU A 394 -18.24 4.51 -24.99
C LEU A 394 -19.23 5.67 -24.83
N ASN A 395 -19.14 6.45 -23.74
CA ASN A 395 -19.98 7.62 -23.50
C ASN A 395 -19.56 8.87 -24.30
N LYS A 396 -18.34 8.91 -24.84
CA LYS A 396 -17.85 9.97 -25.75
C LYS A 396 -18.12 9.64 -27.21
N GLU A 397 -18.26 8.37 -27.57
CA GLU A 397 -18.62 7.96 -28.93
C GLU A 397 -20.03 8.44 -29.28
N ASN A 398 -20.18 9.03 -30.48
CA ASN A 398 -21.48 9.41 -31.02
C ASN A 398 -22.20 8.17 -31.58
N VAL A 399 -22.63 7.28 -30.68
CA VAL A 399 -23.40 6.08 -31.02
C VAL A 399 -24.70 6.49 -31.71
N PRO A 400 -25.00 6.04 -32.95
CA PRO A 400 -26.25 6.39 -33.64
C PRO A 400 -27.52 5.97 -32.88
N ASN A 401 -28.68 6.54 -33.22
CA ASN A 401 -29.97 6.13 -32.63
C ASN A 401 -30.38 4.70 -33.02
N GLU A 402 -29.91 4.21 -34.17
CA GLU A 402 -30.13 2.87 -34.70
C GLU A 402 -28.78 2.28 -35.14
N ILE A 403 -28.48 1.04 -34.72
CA ILE A 403 -27.26 0.31 -35.09
C ILE A 403 -27.58 -1.14 -35.48
N SER A 404 -26.60 -1.91 -35.93
CA SER A 404 -26.82 -3.31 -36.31
C SER A 404 -27.07 -4.22 -35.09
N LYS A 405 -27.77 -5.34 -35.29
CA LYS A 405 -28.05 -6.31 -34.22
C LYS A 405 -26.77 -6.91 -33.61
N ASN A 406 -25.74 -7.16 -34.41
CA ASN A 406 -24.50 -7.71 -33.90
C ASN A 406 -23.73 -6.67 -33.06
N GLU A 407 -23.79 -5.41 -33.45
CA GLU A 407 -23.15 -4.28 -32.77
C GLU A 407 -23.84 -4.00 -31.42
N ILE A 408 -25.17 -3.92 -31.36
CA ILE A 408 -25.87 -3.71 -30.07
C ILE A 408 -25.64 -4.87 -29.09
N LYS A 409 -25.59 -6.12 -29.58
CA LYS A 409 -25.20 -7.29 -28.79
C LYS A 409 -23.81 -7.14 -28.19
N THR A 410 -22.85 -6.72 -29.01
CA THR A 410 -21.45 -6.56 -28.62
C THR A 410 -21.29 -5.43 -27.61
N ASN A 411 -21.96 -4.30 -27.84
CA ASN A 411 -21.94 -3.13 -26.95
C ASN A 411 -22.57 -3.45 -25.58
N TYR A 412 -23.66 -4.22 -25.53
CA TYR A 412 -24.24 -4.68 -24.26
C TYR A 412 -23.30 -5.59 -23.47
N VAL A 413 -22.65 -6.57 -24.13
CA VAL A 413 -21.70 -7.48 -23.47
C VAL A 413 -20.46 -6.71 -22.99
N GLY A 414 -19.91 -5.82 -23.81
CA GLY A 414 -18.80 -4.95 -23.40
C GLY A 414 -19.16 -4.10 -22.18
N LEU A 415 -20.22 -3.31 -22.25
CA LEU A 415 -20.66 -2.45 -21.16
C LEU A 415 -20.91 -3.24 -19.86
N ALA A 416 -21.64 -4.36 -19.93
CA ALA A 416 -21.95 -5.15 -18.75
C ALA A 416 -20.69 -5.77 -18.10
N MET A 417 -19.75 -6.28 -18.90
CA MET A 417 -18.52 -6.90 -18.38
C MET A 417 -17.60 -5.85 -17.74
N HIS A 418 -17.46 -4.66 -18.33
CA HIS A 418 -16.69 -3.58 -17.72
C HIS A 418 -17.40 -3.01 -16.47
N THR A 419 -18.71 -2.82 -16.49
CA THR A 419 -19.48 -2.40 -15.29
C THR A 419 -19.40 -3.44 -14.17
N GLY A 420 -19.41 -4.72 -14.51
CA GLY A 420 -19.20 -5.83 -13.57
C GLY A 420 -17.79 -5.84 -12.96
N SER A 421 -16.76 -5.61 -13.77
CA SER A 421 -15.36 -5.48 -13.32
C SER A 421 -15.15 -4.27 -12.40
N PHE A 422 -15.68 -3.10 -12.79
CA PHE A 422 -15.69 -1.89 -11.98
C PHE A 422 -16.35 -2.14 -10.62
N ARG A 423 -17.55 -2.72 -10.60
CA ARG A 423 -18.26 -3.05 -9.36
C ARG A 423 -17.46 -4.02 -8.49
N PHE A 424 -16.97 -5.11 -9.08
CA PHE A 424 -16.19 -6.13 -8.38
C PHE A 424 -14.97 -5.51 -7.67
N SER A 425 -14.16 -4.74 -8.40
CA SER A 425 -12.94 -4.17 -7.84
C SER A 425 -13.20 -3.02 -6.87
N THR A 426 -14.22 -2.19 -7.09
CA THR A 426 -14.58 -1.11 -6.12
C THR A 426 -15.15 -1.66 -4.80
N GLU A 427 -15.77 -2.83 -4.80
CA GLU A 427 -16.14 -3.54 -3.57
C GLU A 427 -14.91 -4.16 -2.87
N HIS A 428 -13.97 -4.75 -3.62
CA HIS A 428 -12.76 -5.37 -3.06
C HIS A 428 -11.76 -4.35 -2.50
N VAL A 429 -11.59 -3.17 -3.12
CA VAL A 429 -10.73 -2.09 -2.58
C VAL A 429 -11.15 -1.71 -1.16
N LYS A 430 -12.45 -1.60 -0.87
CA LYS A 430 -12.96 -1.27 0.48
C LYS A 430 -12.63 -2.35 1.51
N MET A 431 -12.77 -3.61 1.13
CA MET A 431 -12.39 -4.75 1.98
C MET A 431 -10.89 -4.75 2.25
N LEU A 432 -10.05 -4.52 1.23
CA LEU A 432 -8.60 -4.43 1.38
C LEU A 432 -8.19 -3.24 2.26
N GLU A 433 -8.86 -2.09 2.16
CA GLU A 433 -8.66 -0.95 3.07
C GLU A 433 -8.98 -1.31 4.55
N GLU A 434 -10.01 -2.11 4.80
CA GLU A 434 -10.37 -2.56 6.16
C GLU A 434 -9.34 -3.55 6.72
N ILE A 435 -8.88 -4.49 5.90
CA ILE A 435 -7.85 -5.47 6.26
C ILE A 435 -6.51 -4.77 6.48
N PHE A 436 -6.11 -3.82 5.62
CA PHE A 436 -4.93 -2.99 5.82
C PHE A 436 -4.93 -2.30 7.19
N LYS A 437 -6.04 -1.63 7.55
CA LYS A 437 -6.17 -0.95 8.87
C LYS A 437 -6.03 -1.92 10.04
N SER A 438 -6.43 -3.18 9.88
CA SER A 438 -6.21 -4.23 10.89
C SER A 438 -4.72 -4.59 11.01
N LYS A 439 -4.01 -4.78 9.90
CA LYS A 439 -2.56 -5.09 9.88
C LYS A 439 -1.72 -3.91 10.38
N GLU A 440 -2.06 -2.69 9.95
CA GLU A 440 -1.47 -1.42 10.40
C GLU A 440 -1.52 -1.29 11.93
N LYS A 441 -2.65 -1.66 12.55
CA LYS A 441 -2.77 -1.68 14.01
C LYS A 441 -1.83 -2.69 14.66
N ILE A 442 -1.76 -3.93 14.15
CA ILE A 442 -0.84 -4.96 14.67
C ILE A 442 0.61 -4.47 14.56
N LEU A 443 0.99 -3.86 13.43
CA LEU A 443 2.31 -3.26 13.25
C LEU A 443 2.61 -2.17 14.29
N TYR A 444 1.66 -1.27 14.59
CA TYR A 444 1.83 -0.27 15.65
C TYR A 444 1.95 -0.89 17.06
N ASP A 445 1.17 -1.93 17.35
CA ASP A 445 1.27 -2.66 18.62
C ASP A 445 2.65 -3.34 18.77
N ILE A 446 3.22 -3.88 17.68
CA ILE A 446 4.61 -4.40 17.66
C ILE A 446 5.64 -3.27 17.85
N CYS A 447 5.54 -2.19 17.08
CA CYS A 447 6.48 -1.05 17.17
C CYS A 447 6.56 -0.52 18.61
N SER A 448 5.42 -0.46 19.31
CA SER A 448 5.35 0.02 20.70
C SER A 448 6.34 -0.68 21.67
N LYS A 449 6.74 -1.92 21.37
CA LYS A 449 7.70 -2.72 22.14
C LYS A 449 9.13 -2.16 22.05
N PHE A 450 9.54 -1.58 20.91
CA PHE A 450 10.91 -1.05 20.71
C PHE A 450 11.15 0.32 21.33
N SER A 451 10.10 1.13 21.50
CA SER A 451 10.17 2.50 22.00
C SER A 451 11.02 2.68 23.27
N ASN A 452 10.97 1.72 24.21
CA ASN A 452 11.78 1.78 25.44
C ASN A 452 13.24 1.40 25.18
N ASP A 453 13.50 0.39 24.37
CA ASP A 453 14.85 -0.05 24.02
C ASP A 453 15.59 1.01 23.18
N LEU A 454 14.87 1.71 22.29
CA LEU A 454 15.39 2.87 21.57
C LEU A 454 15.74 4.04 22.51
N LYS A 455 14.89 4.34 23.51
CA LYS A 455 15.20 5.34 24.56
C LYS A 455 16.41 4.96 25.41
N ASN A 456 16.51 3.68 25.79
CA ASN A 456 17.67 3.15 26.50
C ASN A 456 18.93 3.29 25.63
N ARG A 457 18.85 2.94 24.33
CA ARG A 457 19.93 3.09 23.36
C ARG A 457 20.41 4.54 23.20
N ILE A 458 19.49 5.50 23.09
CA ILE A 458 19.81 6.94 23.11
C ILE A 458 20.54 7.32 24.40
N THR A 459 20.04 6.89 25.55
CA THR A 459 20.64 7.19 26.86
C THR A 459 22.05 6.61 26.99
N THR A 460 22.26 5.36 26.55
CA THR A 460 23.60 4.75 26.49
C THR A 460 24.53 5.52 25.57
N LEU A 461 24.08 5.89 24.36
CA LEU A 461 24.89 6.65 23.39
C LEU A 461 25.28 8.03 23.93
N ILE A 462 24.34 8.77 24.53
CA ILE A 462 24.62 10.07 25.19
C ILE A 462 25.70 9.90 26.27
N ASN A 463 25.53 8.91 27.15
CA ASN A 463 26.46 8.67 28.26
C ASN A 463 27.86 8.20 27.81
N SER A 464 27.97 7.53 26.65
CA SER A 464 29.24 7.08 26.10
C SER A 464 29.94 8.13 25.25
N GLU A 465 29.22 8.79 24.34
CA GLU A 465 29.79 9.70 23.33
C GLU A 465 30.07 11.10 23.92
N TYR A 466 29.22 11.59 24.84
CA TYR A 466 29.40 12.88 25.51
C TYR A 466 29.96 12.74 26.93
N SER A 467 30.70 11.67 27.20
CA SER A 467 31.26 11.40 28.52
C SER A 467 32.36 12.40 28.88
N SER A 468 32.18 13.10 30.01
CA SER A 468 33.16 14.06 30.57
C SER A 468 33.93 13.50 31.77
N SER A 469 33.79 12.20 32.08
CA SER A 469 34.41 11.55 33.24
C SER A 469 35.94 11.67 33.28
N ASN A 470 36.59 11.58 32.12
CA ASN A 470 38.04 11.73 31.96
C ASN A 470 38.53 13.18 32.08
N CYS A 471 37.64 14.18 32.10
CA CYS A 471 38.01 15.59 32.23
C CYS A 471 38.30 15.99 33.69
N SER A 472 37.53 15.47 34.65
CA SER A 472 37.67 15.86 36.07
C SER A 472 39.04 15.55 36.68
N PRO A 473 39.70 14.39 36.42
CA PRO A 473 41.05 14.14 36.90
C PRO A 473 42.10 15.11 36.33
N ILE A 474 41.92 15.55 35.08
CA ILE A 474 42.82 16.51 34.42
C ILE A 474 42.70 17.87 35.11
N ILE A 475 41.47 18.35 35.32
CA ILE A 475 41.20 19.61 36.03
C ILE A 475 41.77 19.57 37.45
N SER A 476 41.48 18.51 38.24
CA SER A 476 42.01 18.36 39.61
C SER A 476 43.54 18.42 39.63
N THR A 477 44.20 17.69 38.72
CA THR A 477 45.67 17.66 38.62
C THR A 477 46.23 19.05 38.29
N CYS A 478 45.63 19.77 37.35
CA CYS A 478 46.06 21.13 36.99
C CYS A 478 45.76 22.17 38.07
N GLU A 479 44.64 22.06 38.80
CA GLU A 479 44.30 22.95 39.93
C GLU A 479 45.23 22.72 41.12
N GLU A 480 45.53 21.47 41.46
CA GLU A 480 46.53 21.09 42.47
C GLU A 480 47.93 21.62 42.11
N ALA A 481 48.37 21.39 40.86
CA ALA A 481 49.63 21.90 40.34
C ALA A 481 49.72 23.43 40.45
N LYS A 482 48.71 24.14 39.93
CA LYS A 482 48.61 25.61 40.00
C LYS A 482 48.69 26.11 41.44
N LYS A 483 47.86 25.60 42.34
CA LYS A 483 47.80 26.01 43.75
C LYS A 483 49.12 25.73 44.49
N SER A 484 49.77 24.61 44.18
CA SER A 484 51.10 24.26 44.73
C SER A 484 52.17 25.26 44.29
N LEU A 485 52.20 25.62 43.00
CA LEU A 485 53.15 26.59 42.45
C LEU A 485 52.90 28.03 42.92
N GLU A 486 51.63 28.47 43.03
CA GLU A 486 51.27 29.78 43.57
C GLU A 486 51.67 29.91 45.05
N SER A 487 51.46 28.85 45.84
CA SER A 487 51.92 28.77 47.24
C SER A 487 53.44 28.82 47.34
N LEU A 488 54.15 28.03 46.52
CA LEU A 488 55.61 28.03 46.43
C LEU A 488 56.13 29.43 46.12
N ARG A 489 55.70 30.04 45.01
CA ARG A 489 56.03 31.42 44.61
C ARG A 489 55.90 32.39 45.78
N THR A 490 54.74 32.38 46.45
CA THR A 490 54.44 33.30 47.55
C THR A 490 55.39 33.08 48.73
N SER A 491 55.62 31.83 49.10
CA SER A 491 56.48 31.46 50.22
C SER A 491 57.97 31.77 49.98
N SER A 492 58.50 31.42 48.80
CA SER A 492 59.90 31.65 48.41
C SER A 492 60.20 33.14 48.27
N THR A 493 59.31 33.90 47.63
CA THR A 493 59.44 35.36 47.51
C THR A 493 59.50 36.00 48.90
N LYS A 494 58.59 35.64 49.81
CA LYS A 494 58.54 36.17 51.18
C LYS A 494 59.76 35.81 52.04
N GLN A 495 60.40 34.65 51.82
CA GLN A 495 61.63 34.28 52.54
C GLN A 495 62.85 35.10 52.10
N LEU A 496 62.85 35.56 50.85
CA LEU A 496 63.92 36.35 50.23
C LEU A 496 63.65 37.87 50.26
N GLU A 497 62.42 38.27 50.60
CA GLU A 497 61.98 39.66 50.80
C GLU A 497 62.84 40.37 51.86
N ASN A 498 63.17 41.65 51.62
CA ASN A 498 64.04 42.50 52.46
C ASN A 498 65.53 42.08 52.56
N ARG A 499 66.06 41.29 51.63
CA ARG A 499 67.48 40.90 51.59
C ARG A 499 68.24 41.59 50.44
N GLU A 500 69.49 42.00 50.66
CA GLU A 500 70.36 42.51 49.59
C GLU A 500 70.92 41.37 48.71
N LEU A 501 70.05 40.75 47.90
CA LEU A 501 70.39 39.59 47.07
C LEU A 501 71.39 39.88 45.94
N ASN A 502 71.74 41.15 45.72
CA ASN A 502 72.62 41.60 44.64
C ASN A 502 73.98 42.15 45.13
N SER A 503 74.22 42.31 46.44
CA SER A 503 75.44 42.99 46.94
C SER A 503 76.65 42.06 47.12
N LYS A 504 76.46 40.74 47.24
CA LYS A 504 77.56 39.75 47.29
C LYS A 504 77.71 39.00 45.95
N PRO A 505 78.93 38.92 45.36
CA PRO A 505 79.15 38.22 44.08
C PRO A 505 78.90 36.70 44.15
N GLU A 506 79.02 36.11 45.34
CA GLU A 506 78.78 34.68 45.60
C GLU A 506 77.28 34.29 45.50
N ILE A 507 76.38 35.26 45.71
CA ILE A 507 74.92 35.04 45.65
C ILE A 507 74.42 35.11 44.19
N ALA A 508 75.05 35.94 43.35
CA ALA A 508 74.62 36.21 41.97
C ALA A 508 74.36 34.96 41.11
N PRO A 509 75.21 33.92 41.05
CA PRO A 509 74.94 32.73 40.22
C PRO A 509 73.77 31.88 40.76
N VAL A 510 73.61 31.79 42.08
CA VAL A 510 72.49 31.05 42.70
C VAL A 510 71.18 31.80 42.48
N LYS A 511 71.21 33.14 42.61
CA LYS A 511 70.05 33.99 42.32
C LYS A 511 69.61 33.86 40.86
N LYS A 512 70.54 33.86 39.90
CA LYS A 512 70.20 33.67 38.48
C LYS A 512 69.48 32.33 38.24
N SER A 513 69.95 31.25 38.86
CA SER A 513 69.27 29.94 38.82
C SER A 513 67.87 29.97 39.44
N TYR A 514 67.69 30.68 40.57
CA TYR A 514 66.38 30.90 41.20
C TYR A 514 65.44 31.69 40.27
N ASP A 515 65.89 32.82 39.72
CA ASP A 515 65.09 33.67 38.83
C ASP A 515 64.65 32.92 37.56
N GLU A 516 65.55 32.11 36.96
CA GLU A 516 65.23 31.23 35.82
C GLU A 516 64.18 30.14 36.17
N LYS A 517 64.23 29.57 37.38
CA LYS A 517 63.23 28.61 37.85
C LYS A 517 61.88 29.28 38.17
N MET A 518 61.90 30.52 38.67
CA MET A 518 60.69 31.30 38.94
C MET A 518 59.96 31.67 37.64
N LEU A 519 60.67 31.97 36.55
CA LEU A 519 60.07 32.14 35.23
C LEU A 519 59.38 30.86 34.73
N LYS A 520 60.06 29.71 34.83
CA LYS A 520 59.47 28.40 34.49
C LYS A 520 58.23 28.07 35.34
N LEU A 521 58.23 28.49 36.60
CA LEU A 521 57.07 28.36 37.50
C LEU A 521 55.87 29.20 37.01
N GLU A 522 56.08 30.43 36.53
CA GLU A 522 55.01 31.25 35.93
C GLU A 522 54.47 30.61 34.64
N GLU A 523 55.35 30.10 33.78
CA GLU A 523 54.98 29.36 32.57
C GLU A 523 54.20 28.08 32.88
N ALA A 524 54.56 27.35 33.94
CA ALA A 524 53.84 26.17 34.41
C ALA A 524 52.43 26.51 34.94
N ILE A 525 52.29 27.60 35.73
CA ILE A 525 50.98 28.11 36.16
C ILE A 525 50.11 28.49 34.96
N LYS A 526 50.68 29.18 33.95
CA LYS A 526 49.96 29.58 32.74
C LYS A 526 49.47 28.35 31.94
N ARG A 527 50.35 27.36 31.72
CA ARG A 527 50.01 26.10 31.06
C ARG A 527 48.90 25.34 31.80
N ALA A 528 48.94 25.30 33.14
CA ALA A 528 47.88 24.71 33.95
C ALA A 528 46.51 25.36 33.66
N GLN A 529 46.46 26.69 33.62
CA GLN A 529 45.23 27.44 33.35
C GLN A 529 44.74 27.25 31.90
N GLU A 530 45.65 27.19 30.92
CA GLU A 530 45.32 26.95 29.50
C GLU A 530 44.73 25.55 29.29
N ILE A 531 45.25 24.52 29.97
CA ILE A 531 44.68 23.17 29.98
C ILE A 531 43.28 23.17 30.61
N ILE A 532 43.10 23.75 31.80
CA ILE A 532 41.79 23.84 32.48
C ILE A 532 40.75 24.52 31.58
N ASN A 533 41.09 25.67 31.00
CA ASN A 533 40.20 26.40 30.10
C ASN A 533 39.82 25.56 28.87
N SER A 534 40.78 24.86 28.27
CA SER A 534 40.55 24.03 27.08
C SER A 534 39.68 22.80 27.38
N VAL A 535 39.86 22.18 28.54
CA VAL A 535 39.03 21.05 29.00
C VAL A 535 37.62 21.52 29.33
N ASN A 536 37.45 22.68 29.95
CA ASN A 536 36.13 23.27 30.26
C ASN A 536 35.30 23.53 28.99
N VAL A 537 35.91 23.95 27.87
CA VAL A 537 35.21 24.09 26.58
C VAL A 537 34.66 22.74 26.08
N ILE A 538 35.39 21.63 26.30
CA ILE A 538 34.92 20.29 25.94
C ILE A 538 33.77 19.85 26.85
N ILE A 539 33.88 20.10 28.16
CA ILE A 539 32.79 19.83 29.12
C ILE A 539 31.52 20.60 28.71
N GLN A 540 31.64 21.89 28.40
CA GLN A 540 30.51 22.73 27.99
C GLN A 540 29.82 22.16 26.74
N PHE A 541 30.59 21.80 25.70
CA PHE A 541 30.06 21.16 24.50
C PHE A 541 29.30 19.87 24.81
N ASN A 542 29.91 18.96 25.59
CA ASN A 542 29.29 17.69 25.97
C ASN A 542 27.99 17.89 26.76
N THR A 543 27.95 18.85 27.69
CA THR A 543 26.74 19.18 28.46
C THR A 543 25.64 19.76 27.55
N THR A 544 25.96 20.72 26.68
CA THR A 544 24.97 21.33 25.77
C THR A 544 24.39 20.31 24.79
N GLU A 545 25.19 19.44 24.18
CA GLU A 545 24.68 18.37 23.31
C GLU A 545 23.86 17.34 24.10
N THR A 546 24.30 16.96 25.32
CA THR A 546 23.54 16.06 26.20
C THR A 546 22.15 16.60 26.53
N GLU A 547 22.05 17.88 26.88
CA GLU A 547 20.78 18.56 27.17
C GLU A 547 19.91 18.67 25.91
N ALA A 548 20.50 19.01 24.76
CA ALA A 548 19.80 19.09 23.49
C ALA A 548 19.19 17.73 23.10
N LYS A 549 19.95 16.63 23.17
CA LYS A 549 19.47 15.29 22.78
C LYS A 549 18.46 14.69 23.75
N LYS A 550 18.57 14.99 25.05
CA LYS A 550 17.49 14.69 26.02
C LYS A 550 16.21 15.45 25.66
N LYS A 551 16.32 16.77 25.44
CA LYS A 551 15.19 17.63 25.07
C LYS A 551 14.53 17.22 23.74
N GLU A 552 15.31 16.83 22.73
CA GLU A 552 14.78 16.25 21.48
C GLU A 552 13.96 14.97 21.74
N THR A 553 14.47 14.08 22.60
CA THR A 553 13.82 12.80 22.96
C THR A 553 12.54 13.01 23.77
N ASP A 554 12.55 13.94 24.72
CA ASP A 554 11.41 14.20 25.62
C ASP A 554 10.29 15.01 24.93
N ASN A 555 10.62 15.81 23.92
CA ASN A 555 9.64 16.56 23.11
C ASN A 555 8.94 15.73 22.04
N ILE A 556 9.25 14.43 21.90
CA ILE A 556 8.53 13.55 20.95
C ILE A 556 7.05 13.48 21.37
N PRO A 557 6.09 13.90 20.52
CA PRO A 557 4.69 13.99 20.92
C PRO A 557 4.10 12.65 21.35
N GLN A 558 3.25 12.65 22.38
CA GLN A 558 2.62 11.42 22.90
C GLN A 558 1.48 10.88 22.02
N TYR A 559 0.91 11.70 21.13
CA TYR A 559 -0.29 11.39 20.34
C TYR A 559 -0.01 10.80 18.95
N ILE A 560 1.25 10.61 18.56
CA ILE A 560 1.61 9.95 17.29
C ILE A 560 1.57 8.43 17.45
N ASN A 561 1.41 7.71 16.33
CA ASN A 561 1.49 6.25 16.34
C ASN A 561 2.91 5.77 16.71
N ALA A 562 3.03 4.49 17.09
CA ALA A 562 4.29 3.93 17.57
C ALA A 562 5.39 3.91 16.47
N LEU A 563 5.03 3.69 15.21
CA LEU A 563 5.98 3.68 14.09
C LEU A 563 6.66 5.05 13.90
N GLU A 564 5.89 6.13 13.85
CA GLU A 564 6.40 7.51 13.75
C GLU A 564 7.15 7.96 15.02
N LYS A 565 6.81 7.38 16.18
CA LYS A 565 7.55 7.60 17.42
C LYS A 565 8.93 6.95 17.39
N ASP A 566 9.00 5.68 16.98
CA ASP A 566 10.26 4.95 16.86
C ASP A 566 11.16 5.55 15.77
N LYS A 567 10.59 5.99 14.65
CA LYS A 567 11.26 6.80 13.63
C LYS A 567 11.94 8.05 14.20
N LYS A 568 11.22 8.84 15.02
CA LYS A 568 11.80 10.03 15.67
C LYS A 568 12.90 9.67 16.68
N LEU A 569 12.77 8.56 17.40
CA LEU A 569 13.83 8.06 18.28
C LEU A 569 15.08 7.67 17.48
N LEU A 570 14.92 7.04 16.32
CA LEU A 570 16.03 6.74 15.40
C LEU A 570 16.65 8.01 14.80
N GLU A 571 15.85 9.03 14.46
CA GLU A 571 16.36 10.33 14.01
C GLU A 571 17.27 11.00 15.08
N VAL A 572 16.93 10.87 16.36
CA VAL A 572 17.81 11.30 17.47
C VAL A 572 19.11 10.49 17.50
N ILE A 573 19.06 9.16 17.35
CA ILE A 573 20.25 8.29 17.27
C ILE A 573 21.15 8.70 16.09
N ASP A 574 20.59 8.91 14.90
CA ASP A 574 21.31 9.38 13.72
C ASP A 574 21.93 10.78 13.94
N SER A 575 21.26 11.66 14.69
CA SER A 575 21.80 12.98 15.03
C SER A 575 23.03 12.91 15.94
N ILE A 576 23.06 11.96 16.90
CA ILE A 576 24.25 11.71 17.74
C ILE A 576 25.39 11.16 16.86
N LYS A 577 25.10 10.20 15.97
CA LYS A 577 26.09 9.62 15.07
C LYS A 577 26.72 10.63 14.10
N LYS A 578 25.98 11.67 13.68
CA LYS A 578 26.51 12.78 12.88
C LYS A 578 27.59 13.59 13.61
N GLN A 579 27.56 13.69 14.94
CA GLN A 579 28.57 14.39 15.73
C GLN A 579 29.87 13.58 15.93
N LYS A 580 29.95 12.33 15.45
CA LYS A 580 31.05 11.38 15.74
C LYS A 580 32.45 11.93 15.45
N GLN A 581 32.63 12.72 14.40
CA GLN A 581 33.92 13.38 14.13
C GLN A 581 34.30 14.33 15.28
N LYS A 582 33.36 15.17 15.74
CA LYS A 582 33.63 16.16 16.78
C LYS A 582 33.90 15.51 18.13
N ILE A 583 33.17 14.44 18.44
CA ILE A 583 33.39 13.61 19.62
C ILE A 583 34.80 12.98 19.57
N SER A 584 35.22 12.45 18.42
CA SER A 584 36.57 11.88 18.25
C SER A 584 37.69 12.93 18.39
N GLU A 585 37.52 14.13 17.82
CA GLU A 585 38.43 15.27 18.03
C GLU A 585 38.57 15.62 19.53
N ASN A 586 37.46 15.69 20.24
CA ASN A 586 37.44 16.02 21.68
C ASN A 586 38.09 14.90 22.52
N SER A 587 37.82 13.63 22.21
CA SER A 587 38.45 12.48 22.88
C SER A 587 39.97 12.48 22.74
N ASN A 588 40.48 12.73 21.52
CA ASN A 588 41.92 12.87 21.28
C ASN A 588 42.52 14.06 22.05
N LYS A 589 41.81 15.19 22.13
CA LYS A 589 42.25 16.34 22.95
C LYS A 589 42.30 16.01 24.44
N ILE A 590 41.29 15.34 24.98
CA ILE A 590 41.26 14.89 26.38
C ILE A 590 42.48 14.01 26.68
N LYS A 591 42.83 13.07 25.78
CA LYS A 591 44.02 12.23 25.94
C LYS A 591 45.31 13.07 25.99
N ASN A 592 45.49 13.98 25.05
CA ASN A 592 46.67 14.86 25.01
C ASN A 592 46.75 15.77 26.25
N PHE A 593 45.62 16.29 26.75
CA PHE A 593 45.58 17.08 27.98
C PHE A 593 45.87 16.25 29.23
N SER A 594 45.49 14.97 29.26
CA SER A 594 45.85 14.05 30.35
C SER A 594 47.36 13.78 30.38
N GLU A 595 47.98 13.53 29.22
CA GLU A 595 49.44 13.38 29.11
C GLU A 595 50.17 14.67 29.53
N ALA A 596 49.69 15.84 29.10
CA ALA A 596 50.23 17.15 29.50
C ALA A 596 50.07 17.46 31.00
N ALA A 597 48.93 17.14 31.61
CA ALA A 597 48.69 17.36 33.05
C ALA A 597 49.57 16.45 33.92
N ASN A 598 49.80 15.20 33.49
CA ASN A 598 50.74 14.31 34.17
C ASN A 598 52.20 14.80 34.06
N ALA A 599 52.62 15.29 32.89
CA ALA A 599 53.95 15.89 32.73
C ALA A 599 54.12 17.14 33.60
N LEU A 600 53.11 18.02 33.65
CA LEU A 600 53.08 19.20 34.51
C LEU A 600 53.21 18.82 36.00
N LYS A 601 52.56 17.74 36.45
CA LYS A 601 52.67 17.25 37.83
C LYS A 601 54.11 16.90 38.21
N THR A 602 54.85 16.21 37.33
CA THR A 602 56.27 15.91 37.53
C THR A 602 57.12 17.19 37.56
N GLU A 603 56.86 18.11 36.62
CA GLU A 603 57.57 19.40 36.54
C GLU A 603 57.38 20.25 37.81
N VAL A 604 56.18 20.21 38.43
CA VAL A 604 55.89 20.88 39.71
C VAL A 604 56.77 20.36 40.85
N GLU A 605 56.98 19.04 40.93
CA GLU A 605 57.84 18.45 41.98
C GLU A 605 59.32 18.82 41.77
N GLU A 606 59.80 18.82 40.53
CA GLU A 606 61.16 19.24 40.19
C GLU A 606 61.41 20.72 40.47
N LEU A 607 60.50 21.60 40.05
CA LEU A 607 60.56 23.03 40.33
C LEU A 607 60.53 23.31 41.84
N LYS A 608 59.66 22.61 42.59
CA LYS A 608 59.58 22.76 44.05
C LYS A 608 60.89 22.41 44.74
N ARG A 609 61.47 21.24 44.45
CA ARG A 609 62.80 20.86 44.98
C ARG A 609 63.86 21.87 44.57
N GLY A 610 63.90 22.24 43.29
CA GLY A 610 64.92 23.11 42.72
C GLY A 610 64.88 24.55 43.24
N ILE A 611 63.69 25.06 43.58
CA ILE A 611 63.49 26.39 44.18
C ILE A 611 63.82 26.35 45.68
N ASP A 612 63.31 25.35 46.43
CA ASP A 612 63.61 25.20 47.85
C ASP A 612 65.11 25.04 48.14
N GLU A 613 65.84 24.36 47.25
CA GLU A 613 67.30 24.25 47.32
C GLU A 613 68.01 25.60 47.12
N ASP A 614 67.62 26.36 46.10
CA ASP A 614 68.28 27.63 45.79
C ASP A 614 67.95 28.70 46.83
N VAL A 615 66.71 28.75 47.33
CA VAL A 615 66.34 29.55 48.50
C VAL A 615 67.23 29.18 49.69
N LYS A 616 67.36 27.90 50.05
CA LYS A 616 68.25 27.46 51.16
C LYS A 616 69.71 27.81 50.94
N LYS A 617 70.23 27.78 49.71
CA LYS A 617 71.61 28.20 49.38
C LYS A 617 71.78 29.71 49.56
N ILE A 618 70.87 30.50 49.02
CA ILE A 618 70.85 31.97 49.18
C ILE A 618 70.78 32.34 50.67
N LEU A 619 69.89 31.71 51.45
CA LEU A 619 69.76 31.91 52.88
C LEU A 619 71.03 31.61 53.70
N LYS A 620 71.94 30.75 53.19
CA LYS A 620 73.22 30.41 53.83
C LYS A 620 74.39 31.33 53.44
N LEU A 621 74.27 32.05 52.32
CA LEU A 621 75.31 32.94 51.79
C LEU A 621 75.13 34.40 52.26
N ILE A 622 74.03 34.68 52.97
CA ILE A 622 73.68 35.99 53.53
C ILE A 622 74.20 36.10 54.95
#